data_AF-A0A6G3XNB8-F1
#
_entry.id   AF-A0A6G3XNB8-F1
#
_cell.length_a   1.000
_cell.length_b   1.000
_cell.length_c   1.000
_cell.angle_alpha   90.00
_cell.angle_beta   90.00
_cell.angle_gamma   90.00
#
_symmetry.space_group_name_H-M   'P 1'
#
loop_
_entity.id
_entity.type
_entity.pdbx_description
1 polymer ?
#
loop_
_entity_poly.entity_id
_entity_poly.type
_entity_poly.pdbx_seq_one_letter_code
_entity_poly.pdbx_strand_id
1 'polypeptide(L)'
;ASALDRYGPDFRYRQYAAVRHLPVAVGGVAAVGALVAAAQVPPARRWLSDRLKPGDGPSPQKRAQSWFSVRFVGEGGGSRVYTEVSGGDPGYDETAKMFAESALCLAFDDLPETAGQVTTAVAMGNALIDRLRAAGIRFRVASAR
;
A
#
# COMPACT_ATOMS: atom_id res chain seq x y z
N ALA A 1 5.03 3.05 13.73
CA ALA A 1 6.43 3.01 13.25
C ALA A 1 7.38 3.81 14.13
N SER A 2 7.17 5.12 14.35
CA SER A 2 8.02 5.94 15.24
C SER A 2 8.18 5.40 16.67
N ALA A 3 7.21 4.62 17.15
CA ALA A 3 7.27 3.94 18.45
C ALA A 3 8.35 2.84 18.55
N LEU A 4 9.05 2.49 17.47
CA LEU A 4 10.16 1.54 17.51
C LEU A 4 11.49 2.29 17.67
N ASP A 5 12.20 2.03 18.76
CA ASP A 5 13.46 2.68 19.12
C ASP A 5 14.51 2.66 18.00
N ARG A 6 14.54 1.57 17.20
CA ARG A 6 15.48 1.40 16.08
C ARG A 6 15.40 2.50 15.01
N TYR A 7 14.31 3.24 14.93
CA TYR A 7 14.16 4.33 13.96
C TYR A 7 14.67 5.68 14.47
N GLY A 8 14.91 5.79 15.78
CA GLY A 8 15.36 7.03 16.42
C GLY A 8 14.30 8.13 16.49
N PRO A 9 14.58 9.20 17.25
CA PRO A 9 13.63 10.29 17.50
C PRO A 9 13.32 11.11 16.25
N ASP A 10 14.21 11.10 15.25
CA ASP A 10 14.08 11.89 14.01
C ASP A 10 13.38 11.13 12.87
N PHE A 11 12.70 10.01 13.18
CA PHE A 11 12.00 9.23 12.16
C PHE A 11 10.98 10.08 11.39
N ARG A 12 11.12 10.11 10.06
CA ARG A 12 10.19 10.79 9.15
C ARG A 12 9.67 9.80 8.11
N TYR A 13 8.35 9.75 7.97
CA TYR A 13 7.68 9.00 6.91
C TYR A 13 7.04 9.98 5.91
N ARG A 14 7.21 9.70 4.63
CA ARG A 14 6.57 10.44 3.54
C ARG A 14 6.11 9.48 2.46
N GLN A 15 4.94 9.76 1.88
CA GLN A 15 4.35 8.96 0.81
C GLN A 15 4.12 9.85 -0.40
N TYR A 16 4.52 9.36 -1.57
CA TYR A 16 4.43 10.11 -2.82
C TYR A 16 3.96 9.19 -3.95
N ALA A 17 3.20 9.76 -4.88
CA ALA A 17 3.00 9.17 -6.20
C ALA A 17 4.11 9.68 -7.12
N ALA A 18 4.94 8.79 -7.65
CA ALA A 18 5.98 9.13 -8.61
C ALA A 18 5.49 8.83 -10.03
N VAL A 19 5.68 9.78 -10.94
CA VAL A 19 5.45 9.58 -12.38
C VAL A 19 6.72 9.93 -13.14
N ARG A 20 6.93 9.25 -14.28
CA ARG A 20 8.18 9.38 -15.05
C ARG A 20 8.33 10.72 -15.77
N HIS A 21 7.21 11.36 -16.13
CA HIS A 21 7.19 12.53 -17.01
C HIS A 21 6.37 13.65 -16.40
N LEU A 22 6.92 14.88 -16.38
CA LEU A 22 6.24 16.06 -15.83
C LEU A 22 4.87 16.34 -16.47
N PRO A 23 4.68 16.20 -17.80
CA PRO A 23 3.35 16.36 -18.40
C PRO A 23 2.31 15.37 -17.85
N VAL A 24 2.71 14.16 -17.47
CA VAL A 24 1.81 13.17 -16.85
C VAL A 24 1.42 13.63 -15.44
N ALA A 25 2.35 14.21 -14.69
CA ALA A 25 2.05 14.77 -13.37
C ALA A 25 1.02 15.90 -13.47
N VAL A 26 1.29 16.89 -14.34
CA VAL A 26 0.41 18.05 -14.54
C VAL A 26 -0.95 17.62 -15.07
N GLY A 27 -0.97 16.75 -16.09
CA GLY A 27 -2.21 16.21 -16.65
C GLY A 27 -3.02 15.42 -15.63
N GLY A 28 -2.38 14.63 -14.78
CA GLY A 28 -3.03 13.89 -13.70
C GLY A 28 -3.70 14.81 -12.68
N VAL A 29 -2.99 15.85 -12.23
CA VAL A 29 -3.55 16.86 -11.31
C VAL A 29 -4.75 17.58 -11.94
N ALA A 30 -4.63 17.99 -13.21
CA ALA A 30 -5.72 18.64 -13.94
C ALA A 30 -6.94 17.72 -14.08
N ALA A 31 -6.72 16.44 -14.42
CA ALA A 31 -7.80 15.46 -14.57
C ALA A 31 -8.54 15.20 -13.26
N VAL A 32 -7.80 15.04 -12.14
CA VAL A 32 -8.41 14.90 -10.81
C VAL A 32 -9.20 16.15 -10.45
N GLY A 33 -8.63 17.34 -10.66
CA GLY A 33 -9.32 18.60 -10.42
C GLY A 33 -10.61 18.74 -11.22
N ALA A 34 -10.58 18.37 -12.51
CA ALA A 34 -11.76 18.37 -13.38
C ALA A 34 -12.83 17.37 -12.91
N LEU A 35 -12.45 16.16 -12.50
CA LEU A 35 -13.38 15.17 -11.95
C LEU A 35 -14.02 15.67 -10.65
N VAL A 36 -13.25 16.27 -9.75
CA VAL A 36 -13.75 16.85 -8.50
C VAL A 36 -14.73 17.98 -8.78
N ALA A 37 -14.41 18.89 -9.71
CA ALA A 37 -15.29 19.97 -10.12
C ALA A 37 -16.58 19.45 -10.76
N ALA A 38 -16.48 18.47 -11.66
CA ALA A 38 -17.65 17.82 -12.28
C ALA A 38 -18.53 17.12 -11.25
N ALA A 39 -17.95 16.50 -10.22
CA ALA A 39 -18.69 15.87 -9.13
C ALA A 39 -19.47 16.88 -8.26
N GLN A 40 -19.16 18.18 -8.32
CA GLN A 40 -19.96 19.23 -7.65
C GLN A 40 -21.25 19.55 -8.42
N VAL A 41 -21.33 19.19 -9.71
CA VAL A 41 -22.49 19.46 -10.55
C VAL A 41 -23.45 18.25 -10.52
N PRO A 42 -24.67 18.37 -9.97
CA PRO A 42 -25.55 17.22 -9.73
C PRO A 42 -25.81 16.29 -10.93
N PRO A 43 -26.11 16.78 -12.16
CA PRO A 43 -26.29 15.89 -13.31
C PRO A 43 -25.00 15.18 -13.72
N ALA A 44 -23.85 15.86 -13.68
CA ALA A 44 -22.56 15.25 -14.01
C ALA A 44 -22.14 14.21 -12.96
N ARG A 45 -22.37 14.49 -11.66
CA ARG A 45 -22.15 13.53 -10.58
C ARG A 45 -22.96 12.25 -10.76
N ARG A 46 -24.26 12.36 -11.06
CA ARG A 46 -25.14 11.20 -11.29
C ARG A 46 -24.64 10.35 -12.46
N TRP A 47 -24.32 10.99 -13.58
CA TRP A 47 -23.75 10.32 -14.73
C TRP A 47 -22.41 9.62 -14.44
N LEU A 48 -21.55 10.24 -13.62
CA LEU A 48 -20.28 9.63 -13.18
C LEU A 48 -20.51 8.41 -12.27
N SER A 49 -21.44 8.51 -11.30
CA SER A 49 -21.73 7.40 -10.38
C SER A 49 -22.42 6.22 -11.07
N ASP A 50 -23.28 6.48 -12.04
CA ASP A 50 -24.04 5.44 -12.75
C ASP A 50 -23.15 4.54 -13.62
N ARG A 51 -21.95 5.02 -13.98
CA ARG A 51 -20.95 4.24 -14.73
C ARG A 51 -20.24 3.18 -13.90
N LEU A 52 -20.20 3.34 -12.59
CA LEU A 52 -19.49 2.45 -11.67
C LEU A 52 -20.47 2.01 -10.59
N LYS A 53 -21.30 1.01 -10.92
CA LYS A 53 -22.22 0.43 -9.94
C LYS A 53 -21.40 -0.20 -8.80
N PRO A 54 -21.65 0.20 -7.54
CA PRO A 54 -21.07 -0.48 -6.39
C PRO A 54 -21.53 -1.95 -6.35
N GLY A 55 -20.63 -2.87 -5.99
CA GLY A 55 -20.98 -4.25 -5.63
C GLY A 55 -20.38 -5.35 -6.50
N ASP A 56 -20.25 -5.16 -7.82
CA ASP A 56 -19.84 -6.26 -8.70
C ASP A 56 -18.32 -6.55 -8.66
N GLY A 57 -17.52 -5.55 -8.32
CA GLY A 57 -16.07 -5.65 -8.35
C GLY A 57 -15.49 -5.93 -9.76
N PRO A 58 -14.15 -6.06 -9.88
CA PRO A 58 -13.52 -6.46 -11.12
C PRO A 58 -13.76 -7.94 -11.41
N SER A 59 -13.92 -8.28 -12.69
CA SER A 59 -14.00 -9.68 -13.13
C SER A 59 -12.75 -10.48 -12.74
N PRO A 60 -12.84 -11.81 -12.60
CA PRO A 60 -11.68 -12.66 -12.30
C PRO A 60 -10.51 -12.45 -13.27
N GLN A 61 -10.79 -12.27 -14.56
CA GLN A 61 -9.78 -12.00 -15.58
C GLN A 61 -9.09 -10.66 -15.35
N LYS A 62 -9.84 -9.62 -14.95
CA LYS A 62 -9.28 -8.30 -14.65
C LYS A 62 -8.39 -8.34 -13.40
N ARG A 63 -8.78 -9.10 -12.37
CA ARG A 63 -7.94 -9.33 -11.18
C ARG A 63 -6.65 -10.08 -11.54
N ALA A 64 -6.76 -11.16 -12.32
CA ALA A 64 -5.60 -11.96 -12.73
C ALA A 64 -4.54 -11.16 -13.54
N GLN A 65 -4.96 -10.10 -14.24
CA GLN A 65 -4.06 -9.22 -15.00
C GLN A 65 -3.55 -8.02 -14.18
N SER A 66 -4.10 -7.80 -12.99
CA SER A 66 -3.75 -6.68 -12.12
C SER A 66 -2.54 -7.04 -11.25
N TRP A 67 -1.73 -6.04 -10.94
CA TRP A 67 -0.54 -6.18 -10.13
C TRP A 67 -0.28 -4.90 -9.36
N PHE A 68 0.55 -4.98 -8.33
CA PHE A 68 1.06 -3.81 -7.61
C PHE A 68 2.56 -3.89 -7.38
N SER A 69 3.19 -2.73 -7.29
CA SER A 69 4.56 -2.60 -6.80
C SER A 69 4.70 -1.29 -6.04
N VAL A 70 5.19 -1.37 -4.81
CA VAL A 70 5.48 -0.23 -3.94
C VAL A 70 6.96 -0.24 -3.62
N ARG A 71 7.63 0.87 -3.90
CA ARG A 71 9.04 1.07 -3.57
C ARG A 71 9.16 1.92 -2.31
N PHE A 72 9.92 1.41 -1.34
CA PHE A 72 10.28 2.15 -0.14
C PHE A 72 11.75 2.59 -0.26
N VAL A 73 12.03 3.83 0.14
CA VAL A 73 13.38 4.37 0.24
C VAL A 73 13.64 4.64 1.71
N GLY A 74 14.54 3.85 2.30
CA GLY A 74 15.00 4.02 3.68
C GLY A 74 16.35 4.74 3.68
N GLU A 75 16.50 5.74 4.54
CA GLU A 75 17.73 6.49 4.74
C GLU A 75 18.04 6.54 6.23
N GLY A 76 19.26 6.16 6.61
CA GLY A 76 19.68 6.14 8.01
C GLY A 76 21.10 5.59 8.19
N GLY A 77 21.81 6.06 9.21
CA GLY A 77 23.17 5.58 9.52
C GLY A 77 24.20 5.83 8.41
N GLY A 78 23.97 6.82 7.53
CA GLY A 78 24.83 7.09 6.37
C GLY A 78 24.53 6.24 5.14
N SER A 79 23.56 5.33 5.20
CA SER A 79 23.21 4.42 4.11
C SER A 79 21.81 4.69 3.56
N ARG A 80 21.60 4.34 2.29
CA ARG A 80 20.30 4.41 1.62
C ARG A 80 19.93 3.06 1.01
N VAL A 81 18.77 2.53 1.40
CA VAL A 81 18.27 1.24 0.92
C VAL A 81 16.96 1.45 0.17
N TYR A 82 16.85 0.81 -0.98
CA TYR A 82 15.63 0.74 -1.77
C TYR A 82 15.06 -0.66 -1.63
N THR A 83 13.84 -0.76 -1.14
CA THR A 83 13.11 -2.04 -1.07
C THR A 83 11.86 -1.95 -1.92
N GLU A 84 11.38 -3.11 -2.35
CA GLU A 84 10.19 -3.22 -3.18
C GLU A 84 9.29 -4.33 -2.64
N VAL A 85 8.00 -4.02 -2.55
CA VAL A 85 6.93 -4.95 -2.21
C VAL A 85 6.00 -5.05 -3.41
N SER A 86 5.77 -6.26 -3.91
CA SER A 86 4.95 -6.46 -5.11
C SER A 86 4.11 -7.73 -5.04
N GLY A 87 2.99 -7.73 -5.77
CA GLY A 87 2.06 -8.85 -5.84
C GLY A 87 1.06 -8.70 -6.99
N GLY A 88 0.02 -9.53 -6.97
CA GLY A 88 -1.10 -9.51 -7.91
C GLY A 88 -2.08 -8.37 -7.64
N ASP A 89 -3.38 -8.64 -7.78
CA ASP A 89 -4.42 -7.61 -7.67
C ASP A 89 -4.42 -6.92 -6.29
N PRO A 90 -4.10 -5.60 -6.22
CA PRO A 90 -4.06 -4.90 -4.94
C PRO A 90 -5.44 -4.67 -4.33
N GLY A 91 -6.50 -4.69 -5.14
CA GLY A 91 -7.84 -4.29 -4.69
C GLY A 91 -8.58 -5.38 -3.92
N TYR A 92 -8.41 -6.64 -4.32
CA TYR A 92 -9.13 -7.77 -3.75
C TYR A 92 -8.18 -8.83 -3.24
N ASP A 93 -7.45 -9.49 -4.14
CA ASP A 93 -6.76 -10.73 -3.80
C ASP A 93 -5.60 -10.48 -2.81
N GLU A 94 -4.76 -9.49 -3.08
CA GLU A 94 -3.61 -9.16 -2.21
C GLU A 94 -4.05 -8.48 -0.91
N THR A 95 -5.05 -7.61 -0.95
CA THR A 95 -5.60 -6.99 0.27
C THR A 95 -6.25 -8.03 1.17
N ALA A 96 -7.02 -8.97 0.62
CA ALA A 96 -7.61 -10.07 1.39
C ALA A 96 -6.52 -10.95 2.02
N LYS A 97 -5.45 -11.26 1.27
CA LYS A 97 -4.29 -11.98 1.80
C LYS A 97 -3.60 -11.21 2.93
N MET A 98 -3.33 -9.92 2.76
CA MET A 98 -2.73 -9.09 3.81
C MET A 98 -3.57 -9.07 5.09
N PHE A 99 -4.89 -8.98 4.94
CA PHE A 99 -5.82 -9.01 6.07
C PHE A 99 -5.82 -10.37 6.79
N ALA A 100 -5.97 -11.46 6.03
CA ALA A 100 -6.00 -12.81 6.58
C ALA A 100 -4.69 -13.17 7.28
N GLU A 101 -3.54 -12.92 6.66
CA GLU A 101 -2.23 -13.19 7.27
C GLU A 101 -1.95 -12.31 8.48
N SER A 102 -2.47 -11.08 8.52
CA SER A 102 -2.38 -10.25 9.73
C SER A 102 -3.18 -10.83 10.89
N ALA A 103 -4.38 -11.35 10.62
CA ALA A 103 -5.19 -12.01 11.64
C ALA A 103 -4.54 -13.30 12.14
N LEU A 104 -4.00 -14.12 11.23
CA LEU A 104 -3.28 -15.35 11.58
C LEU A 104 -1.99 -15.05 12.36
N CYS A 105 -1.27 -13.99 11.99
CA CYS A 105 -0.09 -13.54 12.72
C CYS A 105 -0.41 -13.23 14.18
N LEU A 106 -1.44 -12.42 14.42
CA LEU A 106 -1.88 -12.06 15.76
C LEU A 106 -2.35 -13.25 16.61
N ALA A 107 -2.96 -14.26 15.97
CA ALA A 107 -3.56 -15.38 16.68
C ALA A 107 -2.56 -16.50 17.01
N PHE A 108 -1.52 -16.68 16.19
CA PHE A 108 -0.73 -17.92 16.20
C PHE A 108 0.79 -17.73 16.27
N ASP A 109 1.31 -16.52 16.11
CA ASP A 109 2.76 -16.29 16.17
C ASP A 109 3.21 -15.79 17.54
N ASP A 110 4.49 -16.01 17.84
CA ASP A 110 5.16 -15.39 18.98
C ASP A 110 5.45 -13.91 18.67
N LEU A 111 4.77 -13.02 19.36
CA LEU A 111 4.76 -11.59 19.09
C LEU A 111 5.16 -10.78 20.34
N PRO A 112 5.76 -9.58 20.18
CA PRO A 112 6.05 -8.71 21.30
C PRO A 112 4.78 -8.36 22.09
N GLU A 113 4.89 -8.36 23.42
CA GLU A 113 3.80 -7.94 24.30
C GLU A 113 3.52 -6.44 24.08
N THR A 114 2.39 -6.15 23.45
CA THR A 114 1.96 -4.79 23.12
C THR A 114 0.45 -4.65 23.29
N ALA A 115 -0.03 -3.44 23.58
CA ALA A 115 -1.45 -3.16 23.78
C ALA A 115 -1.85 -1.81 23.19
N GLY A 116 -3.15 -1.63 22.96
CA GLY A 116 -3.73 -0.41 22.41
C GLY A 116 -3.73 -0.37 20.87
N GLN A 117 -3.72 0.84 20.30
CA GLN A 117 -3.74 1.05 18.86
C GLN A 117 -2.31 1.11 18.32
N VAL A 118 -1.76 -0.06 17.99
CA VAL A 118 -0.40 -0.20 17.48
C VAL A 118 -0.40 -0.56 15.98
N THR A 119 0.61 -0.09 15.26
CA THR A 119 0.77 -0.43 13.84
C THR A 119 1.24 -1.87 13.66
N THR A 120 0.98 -2.49 12.51
CA THR A 120 1.51 -3.83 12.15
C THR A 120 3.02 -3.94 12.32
N ALA A 121 3.77 -2.87 12.04
CA ALA A 121 5.22 -2.83 12.25
C ALA A 121 5.64 -3.01 13.71
N VAL A 122 4.79 -2.60 14.67
CA VAL A 122 5.03 -2.68 16.12
C VAL A 122 4.52 -4.01 16.66
N ALA A 123 3.30 -4.40 16.32
CA ALA A 123 2.67 -5.61 16.84
C ALA A 123 3.19 -6.91 16.20
N MET A 124 3.45 -6.89 14.89
CA MET A 124 3.67 -8.12 14.11
C MET A 124 5.06 -8.16 13.47
N GLY A 125 5.59 -7.01 13.04
CA GLY A 125 6.97 -6.87 12.57
C GLY A 125 7.36 -7.88 11.49
N ASN A 126 8.43 -8.65 11.75
CA ASN A 126 8.95 -9.64 10.82
C ASN A 126 8.05 -10.86 10.67
N ALA A 127 7.31 -11.27 11.71
CA ALA A 127 6.42 -12.43 11.65
C ALA A 127 5.37 -12.27 10.54
N LEU A 128 4.76 -11.08 10.44
CA LEU A 128 3.85 -10.76 9.34
C LEU A 128 4.57 -10.75 7.99
N ILE A 129 5.79 -10.21 7.89
CA ILE A 129 6.54 -10.20 6.62
C ILE A 129 6.77 -11.63 6.13
N ASP A 130 7.14 -12.54 7.02
CA ASP A 130 7.42 -13.92 6.66
C ASP A 130 6.15 -14.70 6.26
N ARG A 131 5.02 -14.44 6.94
CA ARG A 131 3.71 -14.93 6.49
C ARG A 131 3.32 -14.44 5.10
N LEU A 132 3.45 -13.13 4.86
CA LEU A 132 3.10 -12.55 3.56
C LEU A 132 4.01 -13.09 2.45
N ARG A 133 5.29 -13.34 2.73
CA ARG A 133 6.19 -14.03 1.80
C ARG A 133 5.70 -15.44 1.49
N ALA A 134 5.34 -16.22 2.51
CA ALA A 134 4.80 -17.57 2.34
C ALA A 134 3.48 -17.56 1.53
N ALA A 135 2.65 -16.53 1.70
CA ALA A 135 1.42 -16.31 0.94
C ALA A 135 1.64 -15.73 -0.47
N GLY A 136 2.89 -15.56 -0.91
CA GLY A 136 3.26 -15.18 -2.27
C GLY A 136 3.48 -13.68 -2.52
N ILE A 137 3.43 -12.83 -1.49
CA ILE A 137 3.80 -11.41 -1.62
C ILE A 137 5.32 -11.30 -1.66
N ARG A 138 5.84 -10.63 -2.68
CA ARG A 138 7.28 -10.48 -2.88
C ARG A 138 7.79 -9.29 -2.09
N PHE A 139 8.79 -9.53 -1.25
CA PHE A 139 9.60 -8.49 -0.60
C PHE A 139 11.03 -8.63 -1.07
N ARG A 140 11.63 -7.57 -1.61
CA ARG A 140 13.04 -7.60 -2.03
C ARG A 140 13.78 -6.31 -1.74
N VAL A 141 15.10 -6.41 -1.56
CA VAL A 141 16.00 -5.27 -1.65
C VAL A 141 16.28 -5.02 -3.13
N ALA A 142 15.90 -3.84 -3.63
CA ALA A 142 16.14 -3.45 -5.02
C ALA A 142 17.56 -2.89 -5.22
N SER A 143 18.09 -2.17 -4.23
CA SER A 143 19.50 -1.74 -4.19
C SER A 143 19.83 -1.20 -2.79
N ALA A 144 21.10 -1.29 -2.39
CA ALA A 144 21.65 -0.60 -1.22
C ALA A 144 22.84 0.26 -1.67
N ARG A 145 22.95 1.47 -1.14
CA ARG A 145 24.03 2.43 -1.39
C ARG A 145 24.50 3.04 -0.08
#